data_AF-A0A2G6EL09-F1
#
_entry.id   AF-A0A2G6EL09-F1
#
_cell.length_a   1.000
_cell.length_b   1.000
_cell.length_c   1.000
_cell.angle_alpha   90.00
_cell.angle_beta   90.00
_cell.angle_gamma   90.00
#
_symmetry.space_group_name_H-M   'P 1'
#
loop_
_entity.id
_entity.type
_entity.pdbx_description
1 polymer ?
#
loop_
_entity_poly.entity_id
_entity_poly.type
_entity_poly.pdbx_seq_one_letter_code
_entity_poly.pdbx_strand_id
1 'polypeptide(L)'
;MKKKLSILFCIVLLSISNLFGQADTVVVPQSIDGDPFGAINKFILGDTTATGERNNPDRYYKLERDSVYFMDGTFSANFDLRLIADAPDDTHKPAILAQGVLADGKSLVFFVQCLGDALFENIYFQTSQPTGIGESVVTIDLLKDNGIYKFDGCYFEWGLWLTIRTMAIDTKTSIQNCYFRNVENATSPWNGRGIGFQNRDQDTVIMINNTFFNVNSFFLQGQDNLMKYVKFEHNTMVNSVKWPIQWQFPVNADINNNLFYNIHSMGEFPRDKIGQDIDTLAFGIFNLTKLPLRISDTLGYPEADRVVNLHNNNWFFSTEVTDYWNSIDSLESEPFMNSRTQGMFDDDANYPFLSEMNTLNVDPGFVNAGNVDDMIQWIKDLRNPDAETSYWGYDPDEDRFGVTWPLPEDLSYTNTTLLTAADGFPVGDLNWFPEKKAEWITGINENNSLVNEYQLSQNYPNPFNPSTKITFSLPMKEKVTLKIYDILGREIVTLLNEVRNIGVHNINFDASNLTSGVYFYTLKTSHTMQTRKMLLIK
;
A
#
# COMPACT_ATOMS: atom_id res chain seq x y z
N MET A 1 -26.81 23.55 -5.48
CA MET A 1 -26.00 23.78 -4.26
C MET A 1 -25.77 22.42 -3.60
N LYS A 2 -24.50 22.03 -3.43
CA LYS A 2 -23.95 20.80 -2.80
C LYS A 2 -24.15 19.46 -3.54
N LYS A 3 -23.34 19.25 -4.58
CA LYS A 3 -22.68 17.95 -4.88
C LYS A 3 -21.65 17.72 -3.77
N LYS A 4 -21.70 16.61 -3.02
CA LYS A 4 -20.57 16.10 -2.22
C LYS A 4 -20.65 14.58 -2.08
N LEU A 5 -19.49 13.95 -2.28
CA LEU A 5 -19.06 12.61 -1.86
C LEU A 5 -19.75 11.40 -2.49
N SER A 6 -19.17 10.88 -3.58
CA SER A 6 -19.32 9.46 -4.00
C SER A 6 -18.17 8.97 -4.92
N ILE A 7 -16.96 9.55 -4.88
CA ILE A 7 -15.91 9.27 -5.90
C ILE A 7 -14.64 8.62 -5.34
N LEU A 8 -14.59 8.15 -4.09
CA LEU A 8 -13.28 7.80 -3.52
C LEU A 8 -12.72 6.42 -3.92
N PHE A 9 -13.51 5.48 -4.44
CA PHE A 9 -13.06 4.08 -4.55
C PHE A 9 -13.24 3.37 -5.90
N CYS A 10 -13.68 4.06 -6.95
CA CYS A 10 -13.65 3.52 -8.32
C CYS A 10 -12.24 3.53 -8.95
N ILE A 11 -11.22 3.97 -8.21
CA ILE A 11 -9.83 4.12 -8.68
C ILE A 11 -8.99 3.06 -7.98
N VAL A 12 -9.30 1.79 -8.24
CA VAL A 12 -8.42 0.69 -7.82
C VAL A 12 -7.56 0.19 -8.99
N LEU A 13 -7.80 0.60 -10.25
CA LEU A 13 -6.91 0.29 -11.40
C LEU A 13 -6.86 1.34 -12.52
N LEU A 14 -7.44 2.51 -12.35
CA LEU A 14 -7.36 3.55 -13.37
C LEU A 14 -6.33 4.56 -12.94
N SER A 15 -5.28 4.74 -13.74
CA SER A 15 -4.46 5.94 -13.69
C SER A 15 -5.42 7.14 -13.68
N ILE A 16 -5.32 8.01 -12.67
CA ILE A 16 -6.30 9.09 -12.44
C ILE A 16 -6.37 10.05 -13.64
N SER A 17 -5.37 10.00 -14.52
CA SER A 17 -5.29 10.66 -15.81
C SER A 17 -6.58 10.62 -16.65
N ASN A 18 -7.44 9.60 -16.52
CA ASN A 18 -8.66 9.50 -17.35
C ASN A 18 -9.99 9.86 -16.65
N LEU A 19 -10.03 10.06 -15.32
CA LEU A 19 -11.32 10.15 -14.59
C LEU A 19 -11.61 11.50 -13.91
N PHE A 20 -10.60 12.34 -13.73
CA PHE A 20 -10.81 13.74 -13.33
C PHE A 20 -10.11 14.63 -14.32
N GLY A 21 -10.87 15.51 -14.98
CA GLY A 21 -10.31 16.42 -15.98
C GLY A 21 -9.10 17.16 -15.42
N GLN A 22 -7.97 17.05 -16.12
CA GLN A 22 -6.75 17.89 -16.05
C GLN A 22 -7.04 19.38 -16.36
N ALA A 23 -8.19 19.91 -15.94
CA ALA A 23 -8.68 21.21 -16.37
C ALA A 23 -7.86 22.40 -15.83
N ASP A 24 -7.06 22.18 -14.78
CA ASP A 24 -6.07 23.16 -14.29
C ASP A 24 -4.76 22.45 -13.91
N THR A 25 -4.08 21.94 -14.93
CA THR A 25 -2.71 21.43 -14.84
C THR A 25 -1.73 22.52 -15.23
N VAL A 26 -0.71 22.75 -14.41
CA VAL A 26 0.41 23.65 -14.72
C VAL A 26 1.70 22.85 -14.81
N VAL A 27 2.51 23.14 -15.82
CA VAL A 27 3.85 22.55 -15.95
C VAL A 27 4.79 23.28 -15.00
N VAL A 28 5.50 22.53 -14.16
CA VAL A 28 6.50 23.08 -13.25
C VAL A 28 7.79 23.34 -14.03
N PRO A 29 8.34 24.56 -14.00
CA PRO A 29 9.59 24.86 -14.66
C PRO A 29 10.76 24.20 -13.91
N GLN A 30 11.75 23.72 -14.66
CA GLN A 30 12.98 23.14 -14.09
C GLN A 30 13.90 24.18 -13.45
N SER A 31 13.75 25.46 -13.84
CA SER A 31 14.51 26.58 -13.28
C SER A 31 13.66 27.85 -13.18
N ILE A 32 14.03 28.73 -12.26
CA ILE A 32 13.48 30.09 -12.15
C ILE A 32 14.65 31.05 -12.30
N ASP A 33 14.52 32.02 -13.20
CA ASP A 33 15.59 32.98 -13.53
C ASP A 33 16.94 32.32 -13.90
N GLY A 34 16.88 31.12 -14.47
CA GLY A 34 18.05 30.31 -14.84
C GLY A 34 18.67 29.48 -13.70
N ASP A 35 18.15 29.57 -12.48
CA ASP A 35 18.58 28.76 -11.34
C ASP A 35 17.68 27.53 -11.17
N PRO A 36 18.21 26.30 -11.34
CA PRO A 36 17.43 25.08 -11.14
C PRO A 36 17.23 24.73 -9.65
N PHE A 37 18.06 25.26 -8.75
CA PHE A 37 18.04 24.88 -7.34
C PHE A 37 16.87 25.53 -6.59
N GLY A 38 15.95 24.68 -6.11
CA GLY A 38 14.74 25.12 -5.42
C GLY A 38 13.65 25.67 -6.33
N ALA A 39 13.80 25.57 -7.66
CA ALA A 39 12.82 26.10 -8.61
C ALA A 39 11.42 25.50 -8.37
N ILE A 40 11.34 24.18 -8.14
CA ILE A 40 10.08 23.50 -7.81
C ILE A 40 9.47 24.00 -6.49
N ASN A 41 10.29 24.15 -5.44
CA ASN A 41 9.86 24.65 -4.13
C ASN A 41 9.25 26.05 -4.28
N LYS A 42 9.98 26.97 -4.92
CA LYS A 42 9.57 28.35 -5.15
C LYS A 42 8.31 28.43 -6.01
N PHE A 43 8.24 27.67 -7.11
CA PHE A 43 7.11 27.70 -8.05
C PHE A 43 5.81 27.23 -7.38
N ILE A 44 5.83 26.04 -6.77
CA ILE A 44 4.60 25.45 -6.24
C ILE A 44 4.18 26.17 -4.96
N LEU A 45 5.10 26.46 -4.02
CA LEU A 45 4.74 27.16 -2.78
C LEU A 45 4.32 28.62 -3.06
N GLY A 46 4.92 29.24 -4.08
CA GLY A 46 4.60 30.60 -4.53
C GLY A 46 3.29 30.74 -5.31
N ASP A 47 2.63 29.63 -5.69
CA ASP A 47 1.36 29.64 -6.44
C ASP A 47 0.16 30.07 -5.57
N THR A 48 0.20 31.34 -5.19
CA THR A 48 -0.73 32.00 -4.27
C THR A 48 -1.12 33.37 -4.82
N THR A 49 -2.26 33.86 -4.34
CA THR A 49 -2.70 35.23 -4.50
C THR A 49 -1.87 36.16 -3.60
N ALA A 50 -2.00 37.47 -3.79
CA ALA A 50 -1.31 38.47 -2.95
C ALA A 50 -1.70 38.39 -1.45
N THR A 51 -2.82 37.76 -1.10
CA THR A 51 -3.26 37.54 0.29
C THR A 51 -2.75 36.22 0.88
N GLY A 52 -2.03 35.41 0.10
CA GLY A 52 -1.47 34.11 0.50
C GLY A 52 -2.41 32.92 0.29
N GLU A 53 -3.63 33.12 -0.21
CA GLU A 53 -4.52 32.03 -0.59
C GLU A 53 -4.02 31.33 -1.87
N ARG A 54 -4.21 30.01 -2.00
CA ARG A 54 -3.84 29.27 -3.22
C ARG A 54 -4.60 29.82 -4.44
N ASN A 55 -3.91 30.03 -5.57
CA ASN A 55 -4.57 30.46 -6.81
C ASN A 55 -5.61 29.43 -7.28
N ASN A 56 -5.33 28.14 -7.11
CA ASN A 56 -6.31 27.08 -7.19
C ASN A 56 -5.93 25.93 -6.22
N PRO A 57 -6.79 25.58 -5.23
CA PRO A 57 -6.54 24.47 -4.31
C PRO A 57 -6.64 23.07 -4.95
N ASP A 58 -7.24 22.96 -6.14
CA ASP A 58 -7.44 21.71 -6.87
C ASP A 58 -6.45 21.50 -8.05
N ARG A 59 -5.40 22.33 -8.11
CA ARG A 59 -4.41 22.34 -9.19
C ARG A 59 -3.54 21.08 -9.21
N TYR A 60 -3.21 20.65 -10.43
CA TYR A 60 -2.20 19.62 -10.69
C TYR A 60 -0.89 20.27 -11.12
N TYR A 61 0.21 19.89 -10.49
CA TYR A 61 1.56 20.29 -10.86
C TYR A 61 2.19 19.17 -11.67
N LYS A 62 2.43 19.41 -12.96
CA LYS A 62 3.00 18.43 -13.87
C LYS A 62 4.51 18.63 -14.00
N LEU A 63 5.27 17.58 -13.71
CA LEU A 63 6.69 17.49 -14.02
C LEU A 63 6.89 16.85 -15.40
N GLU A 64 7.97 17.21 -16.07
CA GLU A 64 8.33 16.66 -17.38
C GLU A 64 9.24 15.45 -17.24
N ARG A 65 9.06 14.44 -18.11
CA ARG A 65 9.99 13.31 -18.23
C ARG A 65 11.39 13.81 -18.59
N ASP A 66 12.39 12.98 -18.34
CA ASP A 66 13.80 13.30 -18.61
C ASP A 66 14.40 14.48 -17.84
N SER A 67 13.63 15.03 -16.91
CA SER A 67 13.95 16.26 -16.19
C SER A 67 14.29 15.97 -14.74
N VAL A 68 15.21 16.78 -14.18
CA VAL A 68 15.61 16.71 -12.77
C VAL A 68 15.23 18.01 -12.08
N TYR A 69 14.43 17.91 -11.02
CA TYR A 69 13.96 19.02 -10.21
C TYR A 69 14.70 19.01 -8.88
N PHE A 70 15.63 19.95 -8.70
CA PHE A 70 16.44 20.03 -7.49
C PHE A 70 15.72 20.78 -6.37
N MET A 71 15.63 20.14 -5.22
CA MET A 71 15.09 20.75 -4.01
C MET A 71 16.16 21.52 -3.24
N ASP A 72 15.82 22.70 -2.73
CA ASP A 72 16.69 23.56 -1.91
C ASP A 72 16.43 23.46 -0.40
N GLY A 73 15.55 22.54 -0.01
CA GLY A 73 15.02 22.40 1.34
C GLY A 73 13.86 21.41 1.35
N THR A 74 13.38 21.07 2.55
CA THR A 74 12.15 20.29 2.72
C THR A 74 10.97 20.98 2.03
N PHE A 75 10.24 20.23 1.20
CA PHE A 75 9.01 20.72 0.59
C PHE A 75 7.83 20.45 1.52
N SER A 76 7.39 21.47 2.26
CA SER A 76 6.24 21.33 3.18
C SER A 76 4.96 21.89 2.54
N ALA A 77 4.08 20.99 2.09
CA ALA A 77 2.78 21.32 1.53
C ALA A 77 1.71 21.41 2.63
N ASN A 78 1.25 22.62 2.93
CA ASN A 78 0.11 22.86 3.84
C ASN A 78 -1.26 22.90 3.13
N PHE A 79 -1.34 22.27 1.96
CA PHE A 79 -2.50 22.19 1.08
C PHE A 79 -2.54 20.80 0.43
N ASP A 80 -3.63 20.47 -0.27
CA ASP A 80 -3.74 19.21 -0.99
C ASP A 80 -2.78 19.20 -2.19
N LEU A 81 -1.74 18.36 -2.15
CA LEU A 81 -0.68 18.32 -3.14
C LEU A 81 -0.98 17.29 -4.22
N ARG A 82 -0.93 17.70 -5.49
CA ARG A 82 -1.10 16.80 -6.65
C ARG A 82 0.08 17.00 -7.59
N LEU A 83 1.07 16.12 -7.51
CA LEU A 83 2.29 16.15 -8.31
C LEU A 83 2.31 14.97 -9.26
N ILE A 84 2.31 15.23 -10.56
CA ILE A 84 2.14 14.19 -11.58
C ILE A 84 3.22 14.31 -12.65
N ALA A 85 3.52 13.22 -13.34
CA ALA A 85 4.26 13.21 -14.59
C ALA A 85 3.62 12.21 -15.56
N ASP A 86 3.99 12.30 -16.83
CA ASP A 86 3.68 11.22 -17.77
C ASP A 86 4.49 9.98 -17.38
N ALA A 87 3.91 8.79 -17.53
CA ALA A 87 4.60 7.54 -17.24
C ALA A 87 5.89 7.40 -18.06
N PRO A 88 6.97 6.84 -17.47
CA PRO A 88 8.18 6.59 -18.22
C PRO A 88 7.99 5.45 -19.23
N ASP A 89 8.93 5.32 -20.16
CA ASP A 89 9.01 4.23 -21.12
C ASP A 89 10.48 3.85 -21.37
N ASP A 90 10.76 2.83 -22.17
CA ASP A 90 12.13 2.36 -22.42
C ASP A 90 13.09 3.41 -22.99
N THR A 91 12.55 4.53 -23.50
CA THR A 91 13.31 5.62 -24.12
C THR A 91 13.27 6.94 -23.34
N HIS A 92 12.33 7.09 -22.39
CA HIS A 92 12.18 8.29 -21.58
C HIS A 92 12.14 7.92 -20.09
N LYS A 93 13.10 8.46 -19.34
CA LYS A 93 13.16 8.28 -17.89
C LYS A 93 12.09 9.13 -17.19
N PRO A 94 11.64 8.72 -15.99
CA PRO A 94 10.62 9.45 -15.24
C PRO A 94 11.09 10.87 -14.88
N ALA A 95 10.15 11.70 -14.45
CA ALA A 95 10.49 12.99 -13.84
C ALA A 95 11.15 12.75 -12.48
N ILE A 96 12.36 13.28 -12.29
CA ILE A 96 13.16 13.03 -11.09
C ILE A 96 13.03 14.23 -10.15
N LEU A 97 12.53 13.99 -8.95
CA LEU A 97 12.63 14.90 -7.83
C LEU A 97 13.87 14.52 -7.02
N ALA A 98 14.87 15.41 -7.01
CA ALA A 98 16.18 15.15 -6.44
C ALA A 98 16.51 16.12 -5.31
N GLN A 99 17.19 15.63 -4.28
CA GLN A 99 17.83 16.51 -3.31
C GLN A 99 19.00 17.23 -4.01
N GLY A 100 19.12 18.55 -3.86
CA GLY A 100 20.39 19.21 -4.21
C GLY A 100 21.32 19.36 -3.00
N VAL A 101 22.55 19.80 -3.25
CA VAL A 101 23.54 20.00 -2.16
C VAL A 101 23.17 21.26 -1.39
N LEU A 102 22.74 21.11 -0.13
CA LEU A 102 22.41 22.24 0.74
C LEU A 102 23.67 23.01 1.13
N ALA A 103 23.52 24.30 1.43
CA ALA A 103 24.65 25.18 1.77
C ALA A 103 25.43 24.74 3.03
N ASP A 104 24.80 24.02 3.95
CA ASP A 104 25.43 23.45 5.15
C ASP A 104 25.97 22.02 4.93
N GLY A 105 25.85 21.48 3.71
CA GLY A 105 26.29 20.14 3.32
C GLY A 105 25.45 19.00 3.90
N LYS A 106 24.36 19.28 4.60
CA LYS A 106 23.55 18.25 5.26
C LYS A 106 22.49 17.66 4.33
N SER A 107 22.11 16.43 4.64
CA SER A 107 20.93 15.80 4.05
C SER A 107 19.63 16.34 4.62
N LEU A 108 18.57 16.28 3.83
CA LEU A 108 17.23 16.60 4.29
C LEU A 108 16.74 15.57 5.30
N VAL A 109 16.17 16.03 6.41
CA VAL A 109 15.46 15.11 7.32
C VAL A 109 14.17 14.64 6.66
N PHE A 110 13.38 15.58 6.14
CA PHE A 110 12.16 15.30 5.39
C PHE A 110 12.33 15.81 3.97
N PHE A 111 12.09 14.96 2.99
CA PHE A 111 12.12 15.36 1.59
C PHE A 111 10.83 16.13 1.26
N VAL A 112 9.67 15.49 1.40
CA VAL A 112 8.35 16.11 1.23
C VAL A 112 7.50 15.89 2.48
N GLN A 113 6.84 16.94 2.98
CA GLN A 113 5.85 16.86 4.05
C GLN A 113 4.47 17.27 3.53
N CYS A 114 3.49 16.39 3.71
CA CYS A 114 2.12 16.59 3.28
C CYS A 114 1.20 16.78 4.49
N LEU A 115 0.83 18.04 4.75
CA LEU A 115 -0.19 18.38 5.76
C LEU A 115 -1.61 18.44 5.16
N GLY A 116 -1.73 18.37 3.83
CA GLY A 116 -2.97 18.13 3.09
C GLY A 116 -3.14 16.67 2.66
N ASP A 117 -4.13 16.40 1.81
CA ASP A 117 -4.17 15.18 1.01
C ASP A 117 -3.00 15.18 0.01
N ALA A 118 -2.59 14.02 -0.49
CA ALA A 118 -1.50 13.95 -1.45
C ALA A 118 -1.76 12.94 -2.57
N LEU A 119 -1.41 13.33 -3.80
CA LEU A 119 -1.36 12.50 -4.98
C LEU A 119 0.01 12.66 -5.64
N PHE A 120 0.70 11.54 -5.84
CA PHE A 120 1.93 11.45 -6.61
C PHE A 120 1.74 10.44 -7.73
N GLU A 121 2.02 10.83 -8.97
CA GLU A 121 1.94 9.94 -10.13
C GLU A 121 3.21 10.00 -10.96
N ASN A 122 3.84 8.85 -11.22
CA ASN A 122 5.00 8.69 -12.11
C ASN A 122 6.22 9.56 -11.73
N ILE A 123 6.38 9.84 -10.44
CA ILE A 123 7.51 10.62 -9.92
C ILE A 123 8.61 9.69 -9.42
N TYR A 124 9.86 9.99 -9.78
CA TYR A 124 11.04 9.33 -9.25
C TYR A 124 11.66 10.16 -8.13
N PHE A 125 11.66 9.64 -6.91
CA PHE A 125 12.27 10.28 -5.75
C PHE A 125 13.71 9.79 -5.58
N GLN A 126 14.67 10.58 -6.08
CA GLN A 126 16.10 10.36 -5.88
C GLN A 126 16.54 11.10 -4.62
N THR A 127 16.76 10.37 -3.53
CA THR A 127 16.99 10.99 -2.22
C THR A 127 18.45 11.08 -1.82
N SER A 128 19.36 10.44 -2.56
CA SER A 128 20.79 10.65 -2.41
C SER A 128 21.17 12.06 -2.87
N GLN A 129 22.23 12.61 -2.29
CA GLN A 129 22.80 13.86 -2.76
C GLN A 129 23.59 13.67 -4.06
N PRO A 130 23.77 14.73 -4.88
CA PRO A 130 24.62 14.70 -6.07
C PRO A 130 26.08 14.31 -5.82
N THR A 131 26.53 14.38 -4.58
CA THR A 131 27.86 13.93 -4.14
C THR A 131 27.95 12.42 -3.97
N GLY A 132 26.83 11.69 -4.05
CA GLY A 132 26.72 10.27 -3.69
C GLY A 132 26.78 10.01 -2.18
N ILE A 133 26.92 11.05 -1.35
CA ILE A 133 27.08 10.95 0.10
C ILE A 133 25.96 11.71 0.80
N GLY A 134 25.20 10.96 1.61
CA GLY A 134 24.09 11.48 2.37
C GLY A 134 22.79 11.39 1.59
N GLU A 135 21.73 11.03 2.32
CA GLU A 135 20.41 10.78 1.76
C GLU A 135 19.32 11.26 2.71
N SER A 136 18.09 11.44 2.21
CA SER A 136 17.00 11.90 3.06
C SER A 136 16.66 10.89 4.16
N VAL A 137 16.39 11.38 5.38
CA VAL A 137 16.02 10.50 6.50
C VAL A 137 14.64 9.88 6.24
N VAL A 138 13.68 10.71 5.86
CA VAL A 138 12.32 10.33 5.45
C VAL A 138 11.99 10.98 4.11
N THR A 139 11.54 10.18 3.14
CA THR A 139 11.19 10.70 1.80
C THR A 139 9.84 11.42 1.84
N ILE A 140 8.77 10.75 2.24
CA ILE A 140 7.43 11.34 2.29
C ILE A 140 6.89 11.27 3.72
N ASP A 141 6.48 12.41 4.26
CA ASP A 141 5.91 12.53 5.61
C ASP A 141 4.44 12.95 5.53
N LEU A 142 3.54 12.08 5.96
CA LEU A 142 2.09 12.23 5.87
C LEU A 142 1.50 12.62 7.23
N LEU A 143 0.83 13.77 7.31
CA LEU A 143 0.57 14.45 8.58
C LEU A 143 -0.91 14.82 8.82
N LYS A 144 -1.81 14.53 7.89
CA LYS A 144 -3.24 14.87 7.98
C LYS A 144 -4.05 13.68 8.49
N ASP A 145 -4.63 13.80 9.68
CA ASP A 145 -5.62 12.84 10.16
C ASP A 145 -6.80 12.76 9.18
N ASN A 146 -7.28 11.55 8.92
CA ASN A 146 -8.27 11.27 7.86
C ASN A 146 -7.80 11.69 6.45
N GLY A 147 -6.49 11.86 6.27
CA GLY A 147 -5.88 12.22 4.98
C GLY A 147 -6.04 11.11 3.94
N ILE A 148 -6.11 11.53 2.68
CA ILE A 148 -6.17 10.65 1.53
C ILE A 148 -4.85 10.77 0.77
N TYR A 149 -4.15 9.64 0.66
CA TYR A 149 -2.81 9.57 0.11
C TYR A 149 -2.75 8.55 -1.02
N LYS A 150 -2.25 8.98 -2.18
CA LYS A 150 -2.16 8.16 -3.38
C LYS A 150 -0.79 8.28 -4.01
N PHE A 151 -0.21 7.12 -4.29
CA PHE A 151 1.03 6.97 -5.05
C PHE A 151 0.75 5.97 -6.17
N ASP A 152 1.00 6.37 -7.41
CA ASP A 152 0.80 5.52 -8.58
C ASP A 152 2.01 5.63 -9.52
N GLY A 153 2.69 4.52 -9.82
CA GLY A 153 3.83 4.54 -10.74
C GLY A 153 5.07 5.28 -10.18
N CYS A 154 5.14 5.51 -8.87
CA CYS A 154 6.25 6.23 -8.25
C CYS A 154 7.45 5.33 -8.00
N TYR A 155 8.65 5.89 -8.11
CA TYR A 155 9.91 5.21 -7.80
C TYR A 155 10.55 5.88 -6.58
N PHE A 156 11.07 5.10 -5.65
CA PHE A 156 11.74 5.60 -4.45
C PHE A 156 13.10 4.93 -4.32
N GLU A 157 14.15 5.73 -4.19
CA GLU A 157 15.52 5.21 -4.11
C GLU A 157 16.39 5.93 -3.05
N TRP A 158 17.29 5.14 -2.43
CA TRP A 158 18.33 5.57 -1.50
C TRP A 158 17.83 6.17 -0.17
N GLY A 159 16.56 5.95 0.20
CA GLY A 159 16.01 6.47 1.46
C GLY A 159 16.67 5.86 2.70
N LEU A 160 17.12 6.70 3.65
CA LEU A 160 17.91 6.25 4.80
C LEU A 160 17.12 5.44 5.82
N TRP A 161 16.06 6.01 6.40
CA TRP A 161 15.33 5.41 7.52
C TRP A 161 13.98 4.86 7.08
N LEU A 162 13.14 5.70 6.49
CA LEU A 162 11.77 5.34 6.13
C LEU A 162 11.29 6.12 4.91
N THR A 163 10.95 5.44 3.82
CA THR A 163 10.50 6.07 2.57
C THR A 163 9.18 6.81 2.79
N ILE A 164 8.12 6.14 3.23
CA ILE A 164 6.81 6.77 3.51
C ILE A 164 6.51 6.65 5.00
N ARG A 165 6.49 7.78 5.69
CA ARG A 165 6.06 7.86 7.09
C ARG A 165 4.67 8.46 7.17
N THR A 166 3.81 7.89 7.99
CA THR A 166 2.61 8.58 8.44
C THR A 166 2.60 8.72 9.96
N MET A 167 2.36 9.95 10.40
CA MET A 167 2.13 10.30 11.80
C MET A 167 0.64 10.56 12.08
N ALA A 168 -0.20 10.42 11.05
CA ALA A 168 -1.63 10.67 11.06
C ALA A 168 -2.46 9.42 11.35
N ILE A 169 -3.63 9.62 11.97
CA ILE A 169 -4.61 8.57 12.25
C ILE A 169 -5.72 8.52 11.20
N ASP A 170 -6.36 7.36 11.07
CA ASP A 170 -7.53 7.12 10.21
C ASP A 170 -7.29 7.49 8.73
N THR A 171 -6.04 7.38 8.26
CA THR A 171 -5.71 7.71 6.87
C THR A 171 -6.19 6.64 5.90
N LYS A 172 -6.38 7.05 4.65
CA LYS A 172 -6.61 6.17 3.49
C LYS A 172 -5.43 6.29 2.55
N THR A 173 -4.52 5.32 2.62
CA THR A 173 -3.29 5.31 1.84
C THR A 173 -3.33 4.23 0.78
N SER A 174 -3.05 4.61 -0.47
CA SER A 174 -2.97 3.71 -1.62
C SER A 174 -1.63 3.87 -2.32
N ILE A 175 -0.92 2.77 -2.51
CA ILE A 175 0.37 2.67 -3.19
C ILE A 175 0.21 1.61 -4.27
N GLN A 176 0.27 2.03 -5.54
CA GLN A 176 0.04 1.14 -6.66
C GLN A 176 1.10 1.32 -7.73
N ASN A 177 1.52 0.24 -8.38
CA ASN A 177 2.50 0.31 -9.47
C ASN A 177 3.82 0.98 -9.07
N CYS A 178 4.12 1.07 -7.77
CA CYS A 178 5.29 1.78 -7.26
C CYS A 178 6.48 0.83 -7.13
N TYR A 179 7.66 1.44 -7.17
CA TYR A 179 8.94 0.76 -7.09
C TYR A 179 9.76 1.31 -5.92
N PHE A 180 10.13 0.47 -4.99
CA PHE A 180 11.03 0.80 -3.88
C PHE A 180 12.34 0.07 -4.12
N ARG A 181 13.42 0.81 -4.47
CA ARG A 181 14.73 0.21 -4.76
C ARG A 181 15.83 0.77 -3.90
N ASN A 182 16.76 -0.08 -3.49
CA ASN A 182 17.94 0.32 -2.72
C ASN A 182 17.54 1.22 -1.53
N VAL A 183 16.48 0.82 -0.83
CA VAL A 183 15.99 1.51 0.38
C VAL A 183 16.70 0.88 1.56
N GLU A 184 17.90 1.38 1.83
CA GLU A 184 18.85 0.74 2.73
C GLU A 184 19.63 1.74 3.59
N ASN A 185 20.39 1.21 4.53
CA ASN A 185 21.25 1.96 5.41
C ASN A 185 22.55 1.20 5.59
N ALA A 186 23.68 1.87 5.37
CA ALA A 186 24.99 1.25 5.40
C ALA A 186 25.34 0.58 6.75
N THR A 187 24.75 1.00 7.87
CA THR A 187 25.18 0.58 9.23
C THR A 187 24.07 0.02 10.11
N SER A 188 22.82 0.01 9.65
CA SER A 188 21.69 -0.42 10.46
C SER A 188 20.72 -1.33 9.66
N PRO A 189 20.48 -2.55 10.14
CA PRO A 189 19.53 -3.46 9.52
C PRO A 189 18.08 -3.06 9.82
N TRP A 190 17.85 -2.10 10.71
CA TRP A 190 16.52 -1.65 11.14
C TRP A 190 16.01 -0.45 10.34
N ASN A 191 16.89 0.17 9.57
CA ASN A 191 16.59 1.31 8.72
C ASN A 191 16.32 0.81 7.29
N GLY A 192 16.04 1.71 6.35
CA GLY A 192 15.60 1.33 5.02
C GLY A 192 14.25 0.61 5.02
N ARG A 193 13.17 1.38 5.12
CA ARG A 193 11.79 0.89 5.25
C ARG A 193 10.91 1.46 4.13
N GLY A 194 9.98 0.68 3.61
CA GLY A 194 8.96 1.10 2.65
C GLY A 194 7.95 2.08 3.27
N ILE A 195 6.96 1.57 4.02
CA ILE A 195 5.97 2.41 4.72
C ILE A 195 5.90 2.11 6.22
N GLY A 196 5.71 3.15 7.04
CA GLY A 196 5.66 3.07 8.49
C GLY A 196 4.58 3.96 9.10
N PHE A 197 3.75 3.37 9.96
CA PHE A 197 2.56 3.99 10.56
C PHE A 197 2.77 4.51 11.99
N GLN A 198 3.95 4.32 12.58
CA GLN A 198 4.37 5.00 13.81
C GLN A 198 3.37 4.91 14.98
N ASN A 199 2.78 3.72 15.18
CA ASN A 199 1.77 3.46 16.21
C ASN A 199 0.49 4.31 16.05
N ARG A 200 0.08 4.57 14.80
CA ARG A 200 -1.15 5.32 14.46
C ARG A 200 -2.18 4.40 13.82
N ASP A 201 -3.38 4.33 14.37
CA ASP A 201 -4.48 3.52 13.82
C ASP A 201 -4.85 4.00 12.41
N GLN A 202 -5.09 3.08 11.48
CA GLN A 202 -5.32 3.36 10.05
C GLN A 202 -6.68 2.87 9.58
N ASP A 203 -7.31 3.64 8.69
CA ASP A 203 -8.60 3.28 8.10
C ASP A 203 -8.43 2.34 6.90
N THR A 204 -7.50 2.65 5.99
CA THR A 204 -7.28 1.84 4.79
C THR A 204 -5.81 1.90 4.35
N VAL A 205 -5.22 0.74 4.09
CA VAL A 205 -3.90 0.59 3.48
C VAL A 205 -4.04 -0.31 2.25
N ILE A 206 -3.80 0.24 1.07
CA ILE A 206 -3.85 -0.49 -0.20
C ILE A 206 -2.45 -0.46 -0.82
N MET A 207 -1.90 -1.64 -1.10
CA MET A 207 -0.60 -1.84 -1.72
C MET A 207 -0.75 -2.91 -2.80
N ILE A 208 -0.88 -2.47 -4.05
CA ILE A 208 -1.20 -3.35 -5.17
C ILE A 208 -0.17 -3.20 -6.28
N ASN A 209 0.31 -4.32 -6.83
CA ASN A 209 1.16 -4.31 -8.02
C ASN A 209 2.44 -3.48 -7.83
N ASN A 210 3.10 -3.62 -6.68
CA ASN A 210 4.35 -2.90 -6.38
C ASN A 210 5.55 -3.83 -6.36
N THR A 211 6.73 -3.27 -6.60
CA THR A 211 8.00 -3.97 -6.40
C THR A 211 8.79 -3.34 -5.25
N PHE A 212 9.30 -4.19 -4.36
CA PHE A 212 10.29 -3.86 -3.34
C PHE A 212 11.57 -4.64 -3.61
N PHE A 213 12.62 -3.95 -4.03
CA PHE A 213 13.87 -4.54 -4.45
C PHE A 213 15.01 -3.99 -3.58
N ASN A 214 15.71 -4.87 -2.86
CA ASN A 214 16.76 -4.49 -1.92
C ASN A 214 16.31 -3.44 -0.89
N VAL A 215 15.37 -3.85 -0.04
CA VAL A 215 14.89 -3.04 1.09
C VAL A 215 15.39 -3.66 2.37
N ASN A 216 16.17 -2.91 3.15
CA ASN A 216 16.83 -3.45 4.34
C ASN A 216 15.84 -4.13 5.29
N SER A 217 14.76 -3.43 5.67
CA SER A 217 13.85 -3.96 6.67
C SER A 217 12.39 -4.05 6.23
N PHE A 218 11.55 -3.20 6.80
CA PHE A 218 10.10 -3.32 6.71
C PHE A 218 9.60 -2.82 5.37
N PHE A 219 8.88 -3.66 4.63
CA PHE A 219 8.04 -3.20 3.53
C PHE A 219 6.85 -2.41 4.08
N LEU A 220 6.27 -2.91 5.17
CA LEU A 220 5.14 -2.32 5.87
C LEU A 220 5.33 -2.49 7.39
N GLN A 221 5.35 -1.36 8.11
CA GLN A 221 5.52 -1.32 9.55
C GLN A 221 4.35 -0.61 10.26
N GLY A 222 3.57 -1.36 11.03
CA GLY A 222 2.46 -0.87 11.84
C GLY A 222 2.87 -0.32 13.22
N GLN A 223 3.69 -1.07 13.95
CA GLN A 223 4.07 -0.82 15.35
C GLN A 223 2.85 -0.69 16.30
N ASP A 224 2.21 -1.81 16.62
CA ASP A 224 1.10 -1.97 17.57
C ASP A 224 -0.20 -1.18 17.25
N ASN A 225 -0.42 -0.80 15.99
CA ASN A 225 -1.61 -0.05 15.56
C ASN A 225 -2.71 -0.94 14.96
N LEU A 226 -3.97 -0.51 15.10
CA LEU A 226 -5.11 -1.07 14.37
C LEU A 226 -5.02 -0.70 12.89
N MET A 227 -5.20 -1.69 12.01
CA MET A 227 -5.43 -1.46 10.58
C MET A 227 -6.81 -2.01 10.21
N LYS A 228 -7.77 -1.13 9.90
CA LYS A 228 -9.17 -1.54 9.66
C LYS A 228 -9.32 -2.34 8.37
N TYR A 229 -8.67 -1.90 7.30
CA TYR A 229 -8.69 -2.56 6.01
C TYR A 229 -7.29 -2.53 5.37
N VAL A 230 -6.78 -3.71 5.04
CA VAL A 230 -5.51 -3.88 4.34
C VAL A 230 -5.73 -4.68 3.07
N LYS A 231 -5.22 -4.17 1.95
CA LYS A 231 -5.16 -4.92 0.70
C LYS A 231 -3.71 -4.91 0.21
N PHE A 232 -3.09 -6.08 0.19
CA PHE A 232 -1.71 -6.30 -0.17
C PHE A 232 -1.67 -7.37 -1.27
N GLU A 233 -1.77 -6.94 -2.53
CA GLU A 233 -2.01 -7.84 -3.66
C GLU A 233 -1.00 -7.65 -4.80
N HIS A 234 -0.52 -8.75 -5.40
CA HIS A 234 0.40 -8.68 -6.55
C HIS A 234 1.68 -7.87 -6.26
N ASN A 235 2.25 -7.96 -5.06
CA ASN A 235 3.54 -7.31 -4.78
C ASN A 235 4.69 -8.31 -4.97
N THR A 236 5.79 -7.84 -5.58
CA THR A 236 7.06 -8.59 -5.66
C THR A 236 8.06 -7.99 -4.68
N MET A 237 8.56 -8.81 -3.77
CA MET A 237 9.59 -8.43 -2.80
C MET A 237 10.82 -9.31 -2.97
N VAL A 238 11.96 -8.69 -3.21
CA VAL A 238 13.22 -9.35 -3.52
C VAL A 238 14.31 -8.74 -2.66
N ASN A 239 14.94 -9.60 -1.86
CA ASN A 239 16.02 -9.31 -0.91
C ASN A 239 15.62 -8.31 0.19
N SER A 240 15.58 -8.82 1.41
CA SER A 240 15.47 -8.00 2.61
C SER A 240 16.29 -8.62 3.73
N VAL A 241 16.87 -7.76 4.56
CA VAL A 241 17.72 -8.16 5.68
C VAL A 241 16.85 -8.56 6.87
N LYS A 242 15.96 -7.69 7.34
CA LYS A 242 15.32 -7.85 8.66
C LYS A 242 13.86 -7.41 8.75
N TRP A 243 12.98 -8.28 9.24
CA TRP A 243 11.58 -7.97 9.57
C TRP A 243 10.79 -7.34 8.41
N PRO A 244 10.14 -8.17 7.58
CA PRO A 244 9.56 -7.70 6.33
C PRO A 244 8.20 -7.04 6.51
N ILE A 245 7.23 -7.73 7.11
CA ILE A 245 5.90 -7.20 7.34
C ILE A 245 5.59 -7.26 8.83
N GLN A 246 5.45 -6.09 9.45
CA GLN A 246 5.08 -5.94 10.86
C GLN A 246 3.72 -5.23 10.96
N TRP A 247 2.66 -5.94 10.65
CA TRP A 247 1.28 -5.48 10.83
C TRP A 247 0.60 -6.27 11.95
N GLN A 248 0.75 -5.82 13.20
CA GLN A 248 0.34 -6.67 14.32
C GLN A 248 -1.20 -6.85 14.39
N PHE A 249 -1.98 -5.81 14.05
CA PHE A 249 -3.43 -5.83 14.27
C PHE A 249 -4.30 -5.42 13.07
N PRO A 250 -4.12 -6.03 11.87
CA PRO A 250 -5.14 -5.97 10.83
C PRO A 250 -6.39 -6.71 11.29
N VAL A 251 -7.56 -6.07 11.14
CA VAL A 251 -8.86 -6.68 11.45
C VAL A 251 -9.61 -7.14 10.19
N ASN A 252 -9.28 -6.54 9.05
CA ASN A 252 -9.62 -7.03 7.73
C ASN A 252 -8.40 -6.91 6.81
N ALA A 253 -7.89 -8.03 6.30
CA ALA A 253 -6.75 -8.04 5.39
C ALA A 253 -6.89 -9.07 4.27
N ASP A 254 -6.57 -8.64 3.04
CA ASP A 254 -6.34 -9.51 1.88
C ASP A 254 -4.88 -9.42 1.49
N ILE A 255 -4.18 -10.56 1.50
CA ILE A 255 -2.73 -10.65 1.34
C ILE A 255 -2.48 -11.72 0.30
N ASN A 256 -2.72 -11.38 -0.96
CA ASN A 256 -2.89 -12.37 -2.00
C ASN A 256 -1.91 -12.16 -3.14
N ASN A 257 -1.54 -13.24 -3.81
CA ASN A 257 -0.78 -13.19 -5.06
C ASN A 257 0.58 -12.47 -4.91
N ASN A 258 1.21 -12.48 -3.74
CA ASN A 258 2.51 -11.81 -3.53
C ASN A 258 3.67 -12.79 -3.69
N LEU A 259 4.81 -12.28 -4.16
CA LEU A 259 6.04 -13.02 -4.35
C LEU A 259 7.12 -12.53 -3.37
N PHE A 260 7.58 -13.39 -2.48
CA PHE A 260 8.62 -13.13 -1.50
C PHE A 260 9.88 -13.91 -1.86
N TYR A 261 10.99 -13.24 -2.12
CA TYR A 261 12.27 -13.89 -2.43
C TYR A 261 13.39 -13.34 -1.56
N ASN A 262 14.08 -14.21 -0.82
CA ASN A 262 15.18 -13.83 0.09
C ASN A 262 14.78 -12.79 1.14
N ILE A 263 13.60 -12.99 1.74
CA ILE A 263 13.00 -12.04 2.68
C ILE A 263 13.36 -12.41 4.11
N HIS A 264 13.88 -11.44 4.87
CA HIS A 264 14.39 -11.66 6.24
C HIS A 264 15.68 -12.53 6.26
N SER A 265 16.57 -12.29 5.29
CA SER A 265 17.78 -13.10 5.06
C SER A 265 18.83 -13.00 6.16
N MET A 266 18.72 -12.04 7.09
CA MET A 266 19.65 -11.95 8.23
C MET A 266 19.62 -13.22 9.08
N GLY A 267 18.46 -13.88 9.21
CA GLY A 267 18.25 -14.99 10.15
C GLY A 267 18.35 -14.56 11.62
N GLU A 268 17.85 -15.41 12.50
CA GLU A 268 17.72 -15.11 13.93
C GLU A 268 18.49 -16.11 14.79
N PHE A 269 19.32 -15.61 15.71
CA PHE A 269 19.81 -16.44 16.80
C PHE A 269 18.72 -16.64 17.85
N PRO A 270 18.77 -17.69 18.68
CA PRO A 270 17.85 -17.87 19.80
C PRO A 270 17.74 -16.64 20.73
N ARG A 271 18.86 -15.91 20.91
CA ARG A 271 18.90 -14.68 21.72
C ARG A 271 18.16 -13.51 21.07
N ASP A 272 18.10 -13.46 19.74
CA ASP A 272 17.52 -12.34 19.01
C ASP A 272 16.00 -12.33 19.20
N LYS A 273 15.38 -13.51 19.27
CA LYS A 273 13.93 -13.69 19.45
C LYS A 273 13.41 -13.17 20.80
N ILE A 274 14.28 -13.08 21.81
CA ILE A 274 13.90 -12.66 23.16
C ILE A 274 13.51 -11.17 23.14
N GLY A 275 12.24 -10.88 23.42
CA GLY A 275 11.70 -9.52 23.44
C GLY A 275 11.41 -8.94 22.06
N GLN A 276 11.79 -9.63 20.98
CA GLN A 276 11.41 -9.31 19.61
C GLN A 276 10.00 -9.85 19.29
N ASP A 277 9.75 -11.11 19.68
CA ASP A 277 8.43 -11.73 19.63
C ASP A 277 7.91 -12.00 21.04
N ILE A 278 6.61 -11.83 21.26
CA ILE A 278 5.98 -12.01 22.58
C ILE A 278 6.11 -13.44 23.11
N ASP A 279 6.20 -14.43 22.21
CA ASP A 279 6.36 -15.84 22.54
C ASP A 279 7.78 -16.34 22.28
N THR A 280 8.73 -15.43 22.00
CA THR A 280 10.13 -15.77 21.66
C THR A 280 10.23 -16.71 20.46
N LEU A 281 9.31 -16.59 19.50
CA LEU A 281 9.33 -17.33 18.25
C LEU A 281 10.17 -16.60 17.19
N ALA A 282 10.56 -17.31 16.13
CA ALA A 282 11.05 -16.65 14.94
C ALA A 282 9.98 -15.68 14.41
N PHE A 283 10.39 -14.53 13.87
CA PHE A 283 9.44 -13.55 13.38
C PHE A 283 8.71 -14.05 12.12
N GLY A 284 9.45 -14.69 11.21
CA GLY A 284 8.97 -15.14 9.91
C GLY A 284 8.72 -14.02 8.90
N ILE A 285 8.21 -14.37 7.72
CA ILE A 285 7.84 -13.40 6.68
C ILE A 285 6.50 -12.73 7.00
N PHE A 286 5.56 -13.52 7.52
CA PHE A 286 4.25 -13.10 7.93
C PHE A 286 3.98 -13.59 9.35
N ASN A 287 3.48 -12.70 10.21
CA ASN A 287 2.99 -13.09 11.53
C ASN A 287 1.74 -12.34 11.93
N LEU A 288 0.97 -13.00 12.80
CA LEU A 288 -0.14 -12.44 13.54
C LEU A 288 0.04 -12.72 15.04
N THR A 289 -0.59 -11.85 15.84
CA THR A 289 -0.81 -12.04 17.27
C THR A 289 -2.28 -11.79 17.56
N LYS A 290 -2.75 -12.23 18.74
CA LYS A 290 -4.10 -11.93 19.21
C LYS A 290 -4.32 -10.42 19.27
N LEU A 291 -5.52 -9.98 18.92
CA LEU A 291 -5.89 -8.58 19.06
C LEU A 291 -5.87 -8.20 20.57
N PRO A 292 -5.24 -7.07 20.93
CA PRO A 292 -5.25 -6.58 22.29
C PRO A 292 -6.68 -6.16 22.69
N LEU A 293 -7.01 -6.22 23.99
CA LEU A 293 -8.34 -5.84 24.53
C LEU A 293 -8.80 -4.42 24.12
N ARG A 294 -7.85 -3.52 23.87
CA ARG A 294 -8.16 -2.20 23.28
C ARG A 294 -8.87 -2.36 21.93
N ILE A 295 -8.34 -3.19 21.04
CA ILE A 295 -8.89 -3.38 19.70
C ILE A 295 -10.13 -4.26 19.75
N SER A 296 -10.06 -5.39 20.46
CA SER A 296 -11.16 -6.36 20.49
C SER A 296 -12.38 -5.89 21.25
N ASP A 297 -12.21 -5.39 22.48
CA ASP A 297 -13.33 -5.07 23.36
C ASP A 297 -13.68 -3.58 23.32
N THR A 298 -12.66 -2.70 23.33
CA THR A 298 -12.91 -1.24 23.40
C THR A 298 -13.29 -0.64 22.05
N LEU A 299 -12.58 -1.00 20.98
CA LEU A 299 -12.83 -0.48 19.63
C LEU A 299 -13.85 -1.32 18.84
N GLY A 300 -14.25 -2.48 19.37
CA GLY A 300 -15.34 -3.29 18.83
C GLY A 300 -14.95 -4.19 17.66
N TYR A 301 -13.71 -4.69 17.61
CA TYR A 301 -13.24 -5.64 16.60
C TYR A 301 -12.90 -6.99 17.26
N PRO A 302 -13.90 -7.79 17.68
CA PRO A 302 -13.65 -9.04 18.38
C PRO A 302 -12.87 -10.02 17.49
N GLU A 303 -12.02 -10.85 18.09
CA GLU A 303 -11.18 -11.82 17.35
C GLU A 303 -12.01 -12.76 16.47
N ALA A 304 -13.21 -13.13 16.93
CA ALA A 304 -14.13 -14.00 16.21
C ALA A 304 -14.65 -13.39 14.88
N ASP A 305 -14.54 -12.06 14.71
CA ASP A 305 -14.93 -11.35 13.49
C ASP A 305 -13.71 -10.92 12.65
N ARG A 306 -12.48 -11.22 13.09
CA ARG A 306 -11.25 -10.84 12.39
C ARG A 306 -11.11 -11.62 11.09
N VAL A 307 -10.92 -10.92 9.98
CA VAL A 307 -10.75 -11.50 8.64
C VAL A 307 -9.33 -11.29 8.15
N VAL A 308 -8.64 -12.37 7.79
CA VAL A 308 -7.33 -12.31 7.11
C VAL A 308 -7.26 -13.41 6.08
N ASN A 309 -7.13 -13.03 4.81
CA ASN A 309 -6.96 -13.94 3.69
C ASN A 309 -5.51 -13.89 3.22
N LEU A 310 -4.88 -15.06 3.11
CA LEU A 310 -3.51 -15.25 2.68
C LEU A 310 -3.48 -16.28 1.55
N HIS A 311 -3.74 -15.85 0.32
CA HIS A 311 -3.98 -16.76 -0.80
C HIS A 311 -2.97 -16.61 -1.93
N ASN A 312 -2.57 -17.74 -2.52
CA ASN A 312 -1.75 -17.81 -3.74
C ASN A 312 -0.41 -17.03 -3.66
N ASN A 313 0.16 -16.90 -2.46
CA ASN A 313 1.47 -16.28 -2.28
C ASN A 313 2.57 -17.28 -2.60
N ASN A 314 3.75 -16.81 -2.97
CA ASN A 314 4.96 -17.64 -3.07
C ASN A 314 6.06 -17.06 -2.19
N TRP A 315 6.81 -17.92 -1.52
CA TRP A 315 8.03 -17.52 -0.82
C TRP A 315 9.18 -18.45 -1.16
N PHE A 316 10.39 -17.93 -1.28
CA PHE A 316 11.55 -18.73 -1.58
C PHE A 316 12.84 -18.11 -1.03
N PHE A 317 13.77 -18.98 -0.61
CA PHE A 317 15.13 -18.60 -0.24
C PHE A 317 16.10 -19.27 -1.20
N SER A 318 16.97 -18.47 -1.80
CA SER A 318 18.00 -18.94 -2.70
C SER A 318 19.04 -19.78 -1.96
N THR A 319 19.80 -20.59 -2.70
CA THR A 319 20.82 -21.45 -2.12
C THR A 319 21.87 -20.65 -1.35
N GLU A 320 22.26 -19.48 -1.87
CA GLU A 320 23.22 -18.57 -1.25
C GLU A 320 22.79 -18.14 0.17
N VAL A 321 21.51 -17.78 0.35
CA VAL A 321 20.96 -17.41 1.67
C VAL A 321 20.93 -18.62 2.60
N THR A 322 20.50 -19.78 2.10
CA THR A 322 20.46 -20.99 2.93
C THR A 322 21.85 -21.48 3.33
N ASP A 323 22.83 -21.38 2.43
CA ASP A 323 24.23 -21.71 2.71
C ASP A 323 24.84 -20.73 3.71
N TYR A 324 24.50 -19.44 3.61
CA TYR A 324 24.85 -18.44 4.61
C TYR A 324 24.36 -18.85 6.01
N TRP A 325 23.09 -19.22 6.18
CA TRP A 325 22.58 -19.65 7.49
C TRP A 325 23.28 -20.91 8.00
N ASN A 326 23.46 -21.91 7.13
CA ASN A 326 24.14 -23.15 7.48
C ASN A 326 25.64 -22.96 7.81
N SER A 327 26.24 -21.85 7.39
CA SER A 327 27.64 -21.53 7.67
C SER A 327 27.90 -21.00 9.08
N ILE A 328 26.85 -20.63 9.83
CA ILE A 328 26.96 -20.01 11.15
C ILE A 328 26.24 -20.88 12.19
N ASP A 329 26.98 -21.35 13.19
CA ASP A 329 26.41 -22.17 14.27
C ASP A 329 25.29 -21.42 15.02
N SER A 330 24.19 -22.13 15.29
CA SER A 330 23.00 -21.61 15.98
C SER A 330 22.26 -20.45 15.29
N LEU A 331 22.60 -20.09 14.05
CA LEU A 331 21.79 -19.17 13.26
C LEU A 331 20.63 -19.94 12.62
N GLU A 332 19.40 -19.49 12.87
CA GLU A 332 18.21 -20.16 12.38
C GLU A 332 17.64 -19.47 11.13
N SER A 333 17.09 -20.28 10.22
CA SER A 333 16.34 -19.83 9.05
C SER A 333 14.97 -19.28 9.42
N GLU A 334 14.42 -18.44 8.56
CA GLU A 334 13.10 -17.87 8.74
C GLU A 334 12.00 -18.71 8.08
N PRO A 335 10.88 -18.99 8.77
CA PRO A 335 9.71 -19.59 8.15
C PRO A 335 8.87 -18.53 7.42
N PHE A 336 7.94 -18.95 6.56
CA PHE A 336 6.91 -18.04 6.07
C PHE A 336 6.04 -17.51 7.21
N MET A 337 5.56 -18.41 8.08
CA MET A 337 4.81 -18.09 9.28
C MET A 337 5.40 -18.81 10.49
N ASN A 338 5.42 -18.15 11.64
CA ASN A 338 5.78 -18.82 12.88
C ASN A 338 4.65 -19.73 13.40
N SER A 339 4.98 -20.59 14.35
CA SER A 339 4.06 -21.64 14.85
C SER A 339 2.78 -21.08 15.49
N ARG A 340 2.85 -19.91 16.15
CA ARG A 340 1.66 -19.21 16.65
C ARG A 340 0.74 -18.81 15.50
N THR A 341 1.29 -18.13 14.50
CA THR A 341 0.51 -17.62 13.37
C THR A 341 -0.12 -18.78 12.60
N GLN A 342 0.65 -19.84 12.32
CA GLN A 342 0.12 -21.07 11.73
C GLN A 342 -1.03 -21.65 12.58
N GLY A 343 -0.84 -21.76 13.89
CA GLY A 343 -1.88 -22.26 14.80
C GLY A 343 -3.14 -21.39 14.85
N MET A 344 -3.07 -20.11 14.50
CA MET A 344 -4.26 -19.25 14.37
C MET A 344 -5.06 -19.59 13.09
N PHE A 345 -4.38 -19.85 11.96
CA PHE A 345 -5.05 -20.28 10.71
C PHE A 345 -5.61 -21.71 10.81
N ASP A 346 -5.03 -22.55 11.65
CA ASP A 346 -5.48 -23.94 11.84
C ASP A 346 -6.67 -24.06 12.83
N ASP A 347 -7.06 -22.96 13.50
CA ASP A 347 -8.07 -22.93 14.57
C ASP A 347 -9.34 -22.17 14.15
N ASP A 348 -10.14 -22.79 13.29
CA ASP A 348 -11.45 -22.30 12.85
C ASP A 348 -12.44 -22.04 14.00
N ALA A 349 -12.24 -22.65 15.17
CA ALA A 349 -13.14 -22.48 16.30
C ALA A 349 -13.00 -21.09 16.94
N ASN A 350 -11.77 -20.58 17.03
CA ASN A 350 -11.48 -19.26 17.58
C ASN A 350 -11.27 -18.18 16.50
N TYR A 351 -10.86 -18.59 15.29
CA TYR A 351 -10.52 -17.69 14.19
C TYR A 351 -11.21 -18.09 12.87
N PRO A 352 -12.55 -18.17 12.83
CA PRO A 352 -13.32 -18.75 11.72
C PRO A 352 -13.21 -18.02 10.36
N PHE A 353 -12.52 -16.87 10.31
CA PHE A 353 -12.36 -16.06 9.11
C PHE A 353 -10.90 -15.73 8.79
N LEU A 354 -9.94 -16.43 9.41
CA LEU A 354 -8.58 -16.49 8.89
C LEU A 354 -8.51 -17.62 7.87
N SER A 355 -7.93 -17.36 6.70
CA SER A 355 -7.85 -18.34 5.62
C SER A 355 -6.49 -18.27 4.93
N GLU A 356 -5.78 -19.38 4.94
CA GLU A 356 -4.55 -19.58 4.15
C GLU A 356 -4.85 -20.61 3.06
N MET A 357 -4.48 -20.32 1.81
CA MET A 357 -4.65 -21.24 0.69
C MET A 357 -3.55 -21.04 -0.34
N ASN A 358 -3.05 -22.13 -0.90
CA ASN A 358 -2.10 -22.13 -2.02
C ASN A 358 -0.85 -21.28 -1.77
N THR A 359 -0.34 -21.20 -0.54
CA THR A 359 1.00 -20.65 -0.30
C THR A 359 2.05 -21.62 -0.86
N LEU A 360 2.77 -21.19 -1.88
CA LEU A 360 3.80 -21.95 -2.57
C LEU A 360 5.19 -21.65 -1.99
N ASN A 361 6.07 -22.64 -2.11
CA ASN A 361 7.51 -22.47 -1.86
C ASN A 361 8.28 -23.03 -3.05
N VAL A 362 8.39 -22.23 -4.10
CA VAL A 362 9.12 -22.59 -5.33
C VAL A 362 9.97 -21.42 -5.79
N ASP A 363 11.12 -21.74 -6.36
CA ASP A 363 12.01 -20.75 -6.97
C ASP A 363 11.31 -20.11 -8.18
N PRO A 364 11.15 -18.77 -8.22
CA PRO A 364 10.64 -18.10 -9.42
C PRO A 364 11.55 -18.31 -10.64
N GLY A 365 12.86 -18.43 -10.46
CA GLY A 365 13.82 -18.41 -11.56
C GLY A 365 13.79 -17.05 -12.27
N PHE A 366 14.04 -15.99 -11.51
CA PHE A 366 14.12 -14.62 -12.02
C PHE A 366 15.18 -14.49 -13.12
N VAL A 367 14.94 -13.59 -14.07
CA VAL A 367 15.90 -13.30 -15.15
C VAL A 367 17.13 -12.56 -14.61
N ASN A 368 16.92 -11.51 -13.80
CA ASN A 368 17.98 -10.79 -13.10
C ASN A 368 17.48 -10.19 -11.77
N ALA A 369 17.73 -10.88 -10.66
CA ALA A 369 17.34 -10.44 -9.31
C ALA A 369 18.45 -9.66 -8.57
N GLY A 370 19.43 -9.12 -9.30
CA GLY A 370 20.60 -8.45 -8.72
C GLY A 370 21.55 -9.39 -7.97
N ASN A 371 22.41 -8.82 -7.13
CA ASN A 371 23.45 -9.58 -6.43
C ASN A 371 23.09 -9.83 -4.96
N VAL A 372 22.70 -11.05 -4.64
CA VAL A 372 22.42 -11.46 -3.25
C VAL A 372 23.69 -11.57 -2.40
N ASP A 373 24.86 -11.79 -3.01
CA ASP A 373 26.12 -11.97 -2.28
C ASP A 373 26.55 -10.67 -1.57
N ASP A 374 26.28 -9.51 -2.16
CA ASP A 374 26.59 -8.21 -1.55
C ASP A 374 25.76 -8.00 -0.27
N MET A 375 24.47 -8.39 -0.29
CA MET A 375 23.62 -8.39 0.91
C MET A 375 24.18 -9.35 1.97
N ILE A 376 24.55 -10.58 1.60
CA ILE A 376 25.07 -11.58 2.53
C ILE A 376 26.40 -11.10 3.14
N GLN A 377 27.28 -10.52 2.33
CA GLN A 377 28.55 -9.97 2.78
C GLN A 377 28.31 -8.81 3.75
N TRP A 378 27.40 -7.90 3.41
CA TRP A 378 27.00 -6.80 4.29
C TRP A 378 26.47 -7.29 5.63
N ILE A 379 25.62 -8.34 5.64
CA ILE A 379 25.13 -8.96 6.88
C ILE A 379 26.28 -9.53 7.72
N LYS A 380 27.26 -10.20 7.08
CA LYS A 380 28.44 -10.75 7.77
C LYS A 380 29.28 -9.64 8.40
N ASP A 381 29.50 -8.56 7.67
CA ASP A 381 30.27 -7.41 8.15
C ASP A 381 29.54 -6.72 9.30
N LEU A 382 28.22 -6.55 9.22
CA LEU A 382 27.41 -6.00 10.33
C LEU A 382 27.50 -6.84 11.61
N ARG A 383 27.70 -8.16 11.49
CA ARG A 383 27.87 -9.07 12.64
C ARG A 383 29.31 -9.08 13.17
N ASN A 384 30.26 -8.51 12.44
CA ASN A 384 31.66 -8.44 12.82
C ASN A 384 31.99 -7.05 13.41
N PRO A 385 32.30 -6.95 14.72
CA PRO A 385 32.59 -5.65 15.35
C PRO A 385 33.83 -4.94 14.78
N ASP A 386 34.70 -5.66 14.07
CA ASP A 386 35.92 -5.12 13.46
C ASP A 386 35.76 -4.79 11.96
N ALA A 387 34.61 -5.07 11.36
CA ALA A 387 34.35 -4.77 9.94
C ALA A 387 33.71 -3.38 9.77
N GLU A 388 34.02 -2.75 8.64
CA GLU A 388 33.31 -1.56 8.17
C GLU A 388 32.19 -2.02 7.22
N THR A 389 30.99 -1.50 7.40
CA THR A 389 29.85 -1.78 6.53
C THR A 389 29.63 -0.63 5.54
N SER A 390 29.18 -0.95 4.33
CA SER A 390 28.85 0.02 3.27
C SER A 390 27.41 -0.21 2.78
N TYR A 391 26.99 0.48 1.74
CA TYR A 391 25.75 0.18 1.01
C TYR A 391 25.90 -1.13 0.23
N TRP A 392 24.82 -1.90 0.09
CA TRP A 392 24.79 -3.19 -0.64
C TRP A 392 23.75 -3.23 -1.77
N GLY A 393 23.03 -2.13 -1.99
CA GLY A 393 22.07 -1.98 -3.07
C GLY A 393 22.67 -2.28 -4.43
N TYR A 394 21.80 -2.63 -5.38
CA TYR A 394 22.21 -2.97 -6.73
C TYR A 394 22.39 -1.68 -7.54
N ASP A 395 23.65 -1.34 -7.77
CA ASP A 395 24.12 -0.12 -8.42
C ASP A 395 25.29 -0.47 -9.36
N PRO A 396 25.01 -1.06 -10.55
CA PRO A 396 26.05 -1.57 -11.44
C PRO A 396 26.91 -0.49 -12.11
N ASP A 397 26.46 0.76 -12.11
CA ASP A 397 27.18 1.93 -12.62
C ASP A 397 27.96 2.70 -11.54
N GLU A 398 27.84 2.29 -10.26
CA GLU A 398 28.47 2.92 -9.10
C GLU A 398 28.15 4.43 -8.99
N ASP A 399 26.96 4.84 -9.43
CA ASP A 399 26.46 6.21 -9.37
C ASP A 399 25.15 6.28 -8.59
N ARG A 400 25.29 6.41 -7.27
CA ARG A 400 24.15 6.53 -6.34
C ARG A 400 23.24 7.72 -6.61
N PHE A 401 23.65 8.72 -7.40
CA PHE A 401 22.80 9.86 -7.73
C PHE A 401 22.16 9.72 -9.12
N GLY A 402 22.95 9.33 -10.11
CA GLY A 402 22.48 9.04 -11.45
C GLY A 402 21.32 8.03 -11.44
N VAL A 403 20.25 8.35 -12.16
CA VAL A 403 19.17 7.40 -12.38
C VAL A 403 19.45 6.66 -13.68
N THR A 404 19.92 5.43 -13.56
CA THR A 404 20.02 4.50 -14.69
C THR A 404 18.62 4.09 -15.15
N TRP A 405 18.40 4.15 -16.47
CA TRP A 405 17.11 3.87 -17.08
C TRP A 405 17.25 3.19 -18.45
N PRO A 406 16.46 2.14 -18.75
CA PRO A 406 15.57 1.39 -17.84
C PRO A 406 16.30 0.85 -16.60
N LEU A 407 15.54 0.46 -15.58
CA LEU A 407 16.13 -0.13 -14.37
C LEU A 407 17.00 -1.35 -14.73
N PRO A 408 18.12 -1.57 -14.03
CA PRO A 408 19.08 -2.62 -14.39
C PRO A 408 18.60 -4.04 -14.06
N GLU A 409 17.69 -4.21 -13.10
CA GLU A 409 17.09 -5.48 -12.72
C GLU A 409 15.95 -5.92 -13.66
N ASP A 410 15.74 -7.24 -13.75
CA ASP A 410 14.64 -7.86 -14.49
C ASP A 410 14.01 -8.94 -13.61
N LEU A 411 12.93 -8.58 -12.91
CA LEU A 411 12.22 -9.49 -12.02
C LEU A 411 11.08 -10.25 -12.73
N SER A 412 11.08 -10.28 -14.06
CA SER A 412 10.34 -11.31 -14.78
C SER A 412 10.97 -12.68 -14.50
N TYR A 413 10.19 -13.75 -14.70
CA TYR A 413 10.61 -15.09 -14.30
C TYR A 413 9.99 -16.18 -15.17
N THR A 414 10.56 -17.39 -15.09
CA THR A 414 10.24 -18.51 -16.01
C THR A 414 9.46 -19.65 -15.37
N ASN A 415 9.30 -19.68 -14.03
CA ASN A 415 8.56 -20.74 -13.35
C ASN A 415 7.08 -20.77 -13.78
N THR A 416 6.70 -21.79 -14.52
CA THR A 416 5.36 -21.94 -15.12
C THR A 416 4.24 -22.12 -14.09
N THR A 417 4.54 -22.61 -12.89
CA THR A 417 3.57 -22.70 -11.81
C THR A 417 3.20 -21.29 -11.34
N LEU A 418 4.20 -20.46 -11.07
CA LEU A 418 3.98 -19.09 -10.60
C LEU A 418 3.32 -18.19 -11.64
N LEU A 419 3.55 -18.43 -12.94
CA LEU A 419 2.91 -17.68 -14.03
C LEU A 419 1.38 -17.81 -14.08
N THR A 420 0.78 -18.75 -13.34
CA THR A 420 -0.67 -18.99 -13.34
C THR A 420 -1.29 -19.16 -11.96
N ALA A 421 -0.50 -19.18 -10.88
CA ALA A 421 -0.97 -19.50 -9.54
C ALA A 421 -1.88 -18.41 -8.92
N ALA A 422 -1.81 -17.17 -9.39
CA ALA A 422 -2.70 -16.09 -8.98
C ALA A 422 -3.97 -16.09 -9.85
N ASP A 423 -4.79 -17.13 -9.74
CA ASP A 423 -6.05 -17.28 -10.48
C ASP A 423 -5.90 -17.12 -12.01
N GLY A 424 -4.83 -17.69 -12.57
CA GLY A 424 -4.50 -17.61 -13.99
C GLY A 424 -3.55 -16.45 -14.36
N PHE A 425 -3.10 -15.67 -13.38
CA PHE A 425 -2.10 -14.61 -13.54
C PHE A 425 -0.76 -14.99 -12.88
N PRO A 426 0.35 -14.32 -13.28
CA PRO A 426 1.61 -14.40 -12.57
C PRO A 426 1.49 -13.90 -11.13
N VAL A 427 2.09 -14.61 -10.17
CA VAL A 427 2.24 -14.17 -8.78
C VAL A 427 3.24 -13.00 -8.72
N GLY A 428 2.96 -11.99 -7.90
CA GLY A 428 3.77 -10.79 -7.74
C GLY A 428 3.36 -9.65 -8.69
N ASP A 429 4.25 -8.66 -8.82
CA ASP A 429 4.06 -7.46 -9.63
C ASP A 429 3.93 -7.80 -11.13
N LEU A 430 2.77 -7.47 -11.69
CA LEU A 430 2.43 -7.69 -13.09
C LEU A 430 3.10 -6.68 -14.04
N ASN A 431 3.78 -5.64 -13.54
CA ASN A 431 4.61 -4.77 -14.38
C ASN A 431 5.66 -5.55 -15.18
N TRP A 432 6.15 -6.66 -14.63
CA TRP A 432 7.08 -7.58 -15.28
C TRP A 432 6.41 -8.48 -16.34
N PHE A 433 5.08 -8.43 -16.46
CA PHE A 433 4.28 -9.18 -17.42
C PHE A 433 3.22 -8.28 -18.09
N PRO A 434 3.61 -7.31 -18.94
CA PRO A 434 2.71 -6.26 -19.42
C PRO A 434 1.43 -6.76 -20.11
N GLU A 435 1.51 -7.85 -20.88
CA GLU A 435 0.35 -8.47 -21.52
C GLU A 435 -0.65 -8.99 -20.48
N LYS A 436 -0.15 -9.67 -19.43
CA LYS A 436 -0.98 -10.18 -18.34
C LYS A 436 -1.54 -9.07 -17.47
N LYS A 437 -0.78 -8.01 -17.25
CA LYS A 437 -1.29 -6.81 -16.57
C LYS A 437 -2.44 -6.16 -17.34
N ALA A 438 -2.32 -6.05 -18.67
CA ALA A 438 -3.39 -5.53 -19.52
C ALA A 438 -4.65 -6.40 -19.42
N GLU A 439 -4.51 -7.73 -19.51
CA GLU A 439 -5.61 -8.69 -19.30
C GLU A 439 -6.27 -8.49 -17.92
N TRP A 440 -5.47 -8.42 -16.86
CA TRP A 440 -5.95 -8.24 -15.48
C TRP A 440 -6.77 -6.94 -15.31
N ILE A 441 -6.25 -5.83 -15.84
CA ILE A 441 -6.95 -4.54 -15.82
C ILE A 441 -8.27 -4.61 -16.60
N THR A 442 -8.29 -5.25 -17.77
CA THR A 442 -9.52 -5.40 -18.56
C THR A 442 -10.56 -6.28 -17.85
N GLY A 443 -10.13 -7.40 -17.24
CA GLY A 443 -11.00 -8.29 -16.49
C GLY A 443 -11.66 -7.60 -15.29
N ILE A 444 -10.98 -6.64 -14.66
CA ILE A 444 -11.55 -5.83 -13.58
C ILE A 444 -12.56 -4.81 -14.13
N ASN A 445 -12.28 -4.23 -15.30
CA ASN A 445 -13.21 -3.30 -15.97
C ASN A 445 -14.46 -3.98 -16.55
N GLU A 446 -14.41 -5.27 -16.88
CA GLU A 446 -15.59 -6.04 -17.28
C GLU A 446 -16.40 -6.53 -16.07
N ASN A 447 -15.72 -6.81 -14.96
CA ASN A 447 -16.33 -7.17 -13.67
C ASN A 447 -16.57 -5.96 -12.75
N ASN A 448 -16.71 -4.73 -13.31
CA ASN A 448 -16.58 -3.41 -12.65
C ASN A 448 -17.43 -3.17 -11.39
N SER A 449 -17.05 -3.90 -10.36
CA SER A 449 -17.36 -3.81 -8.96
C SER A 449 -16.49 -4.90 -8.30
N LEU A 450 -15.16 -4.75 -8.36
CA LEU A 450 -14.39 -5.06 -7.16
C LEU A 450 -14.93 -4.09 -6.12
N VAL A 451 -15.97 -4.56 -5.44
CA VAL A 451 -16.62 -3.80 -4.40
C VAL A 451 -15.58 -3.68 -3.32
N ASN A 452 -14.95 -2.53 -3.23
CA ASN A 452 -13.96 -2.24 -2.19
C ASN A 452 -14.57 -1.35 -1.10
N GLU A 453 -15.88 -1.08 -1.18
CA GLU A 453 -16.62 -0.31 -0.19
C GLU A 453 -17.97 -0.93 0.15
N TYR A 454 -18.39 -0.67 1.38
CA TYR A 454 -19.77 -0.80 1.80
C TYR A 454 -20.62 0.29 1.15
N GLN A 455 -21.55 -0.09 0.27
CA GLN A 455 -22.43 0.87 -0.36
C GLN A 455 -23.88 0.37 -0.39
N LEU A 456 -24.80 1.20 0.08
CA LEU A 456 -26.24 1.04 -0.10
C LEU A 456 -26.73 2.04 -1.14
N SER A 457 -27.06 1.53 -2.32
CA SER A 457 -27.53 2.32 -3.46
C SER A 457 -28.96 2.80 -3.22
N GLN A 458 -29.36 3.84 -3.96
CA GLN A 458 -30.76 4.24 -4.05
C GLN A 458 -31.57 3.12 -4.71
N ASN A 459 -32.72 2.75 -4.12
CA ASN A 459 -33.60 1.74 -4.70
C ASN A 459 -34.07 2.19 -6.10
N TYR A 460 -34.21 1.25 -7.03
CA TYR A 460 -34.69 1.54 -8.38
C TYR A 460 -35.78 0.55 -8.81
N PRO A 461 -36.93 1.03 -9.33
CA PRO A 461 -37.30 2.45 -9.46
C PRO A 461 -37.53 3.16 -8.11
N ASN A 462 -37.40 4.49 -8.07
CA ASN A 462 -37.87 5.32 -6.95
C ASN A 462 -38.36 6.67 -7.50
N PRO A 463 -39.67 7.00 -7.45
CA PRO A 463 -40.74 6.25 -6.77
C PRO A 463 -41.04 4.90 -7.43
N PHE A 464 -41.61 3.96 -6.67
CA PHE A 464 -41.90 2.59 -7.15
C PHE A 464 -43.37 2.19 -6.96
N ASN A 465 -43.83 1.19 -7.72
CA ASN A 465 -45.18 0.60 -7.64
C ASN A 465 -45.22 -0.85 -8.17
N PRO A 466 -45.66 -1.85 -7.39
CA PRO A 466 -45.44 -1.97 -5.95
C PRO A 466 -44.04 -2.52 -5.63
N SER A 467 -43.24 -2.85 -6.64
CA SER A 467 -41.93 -3.49 -6.47
C SER A 467 -40.76 -2.58 -6.81
N THR A 468 -39.66 -2.73 -6.08
CA THR A 468 -38.37 -2.07 -6.34
C THR A 468 -37.22 -3.05 -6.12
N LYS A 469 -36.05 -2.75 -6.69
CA LYS A 469 -34.79 -3.41 -6.36
C LYS A 469 -33.97 -2.54 -5.42
N ILE A 470 -33.40 -3.15 -4.38
CA ILE A 470 -32.43 -2.54 -3.47
C ILE A 470 -31.08 -3.20 -3.74
N THR A 471 -30.11 -2.39 -4.13
CA THR A 471 -28.74 -2.85 -4.43
C THR A 471 -27.81 -2.40 -3.32
N PHE A 472 -26.94 -3.30 -2.88
CA PHE A 472 -25.86 -2.96 -1.99
C PHE A 472 -24.60 -3.75 -2.32
N SER A 473 -23.46 -3.29 -1.83
CA SER A 473 -22.15 -3.84 -2.12
C SER A 473 -21.43 -4.15 -0.80
N LEU A 474 -20.79 -5.32 -0.73
CA LEU A 474 -19.94 -5.74 0.38
C LEU A 474 -18.49 -5.92 -0.08
N PRO A 475 -17.51 -5.36 0.64
CA PRO A 475 -16.10 -5.54 0.30
C PRO A 475 -15.46 -6.78 0.90
N MET A 476 -16.20 -7.51 1.73
CA MET A 476 -15.75 -8.72 2.38
C MET A 476 -16.96 -9.62 2.65
N LYS A 477 -16.70 -10.89 2.97
CA LYS A 477 -17.75 -11.80 3.42
C LYS A 477 -18.09 -11.49 4.88
N GLU A 478 -19.35 -11.15 5.18
CA GLU A 478 -19.78 -10.89 6.55
C GLU A 478 -21.29 -11.09 6.75
N LYS A 479 -21.74 -10.96 8.01
CA LYS A 479 -23.17 -10.96 8.36
C LYS A 479 -23.83 -9.63 8.04
N VAL A 480 -24.91 -9.69 7.26
CA VAL A 480 -25.65 -8.52 6.77
C VAL A 480 -27.11 -8.59 7.14
N THR A 481 -27.66 -7.48 7.62
CA THR A 481 -29.08 -7.28 7.88
C THR A 481 -29.63 -6.13 7.04
N LEU A 482 -30.69 -6.36 6.27
CA LEU A 482 -31.39 -5.32 5.51
C LEU A 482 -32.85 -5.25 5.97
N LYS A 483 -33.29 -4.10 6.49
CA LYS A 483 -34.63 -3.89 7.06
C LYS A 483 -35.33 -2.68 6.48
N ILE A 484 -36.66 -2.72 6.45
CA ILE A 484 -37.55 -1.62 6.04
C ILE A 484 -38.25 -1.03 7.26
N TYR A 485 -38.37 0.29 7.31
CA TYR A 485 -39.00 1.07 8.37
C TYR A 485 -40.02 2.06 7.81
N ASP A 486 -41.04 2.39 8.60
CA ASP A 486 -41.95 3.51 8.30
C ASP A 486 -41.38 4.86 8.76
N ILE A 487 -42.14 5.93 8.51
CA ILE A 487 -41.76 7.30 8.88
C ILE A 487 -41.63 7.54 10.39
N LEU A 488 -42.22 6.66 11.21
CA LEU A 488 -42.12 6.71 12.67
C LEU A 488 -40.95 5.86 13.19
N GLY A 489 -40.16 5.24 12.30
CA GLY A 489 -39.05 4.38 12.65
C GLY A 489 -39.46 2.97 13.10
N ARG A 490 -40.72 2.58 12.88
CA ARG A 490 -41.18 1.22 13.21
C ARG A 490 -40.73 0.25 12.12
N GLU A 491 -40.15 -0.88 12.54
CA GLU A 491 -39.74 -1.95 11.62
C GLU A 491 -40.98 -2.56 10.96
N ILE A 492 -40.97 -2.59 9.63
CA ILE A 492 -42.04 -3.16 8.81
C ILE A 492 -41.68 -4.58 8.37
N VAL A 493 -40.46 -4.80 7.89
CA VAL A 493 -40.00 -6.12 7.43
C VAL A 493 -38.47 -6.20 7.43
N THR A 494 -37.95 -7.39 7.73
CA THR A 494 -36.53 -7.75 7.50
C THR A 494 -36.44 -8.47 6.15
N LEU A 495 -35.69 -7.91 5.19
CA LEU A 495 -35.51 -8.48 3.84
C LEU A 495 -34.31 -9.43 3.76
N LEU A 496 -33.31 -9.23 4.61
CA LEU A 496 -32.08 -10.02 4.66
C LEU A 496 -31.56 -10.07 6.10
N ASN A 497 -31.10 -11.22 6.57
CA ASN A 497 -30.39 -11.37 7.85
C ASN A 497 -29.53 -12.65 7.82
N GLU A 498 -28.44 -12.62 7.07
CA GLU A 498 -27.58 -13.78 6.85
C GLU A 498 -26.15 -13.34 6.45
N VAL A 499 -25.23 -14.30 6.37
CA VAL A 499 -23.88 -14.07 5.86
C VAL A 499 -23.91 -13.99 4.34
N ARG A 500 -23.28 -12.97 3.77
CA ARG A 500 -23.15 -12.78 2.33
C ARG A 500 -21.69 -12.65 1.94
N ASN A 501 -21.33 -13.17 0.78
CA ASN A 501 -19.98 -13.08 0.22
C ASN A 501 -19.68 -11.65 -0.27
N ILE A 502 -18.41 -11.36 -0.52
CA ILE A 502 -17.96 -10.15 -1.22
C ILE A 502 -18.72 -9.97 -2.54
N GLY A 503 -19.00 -8.70 -2.90
CA GLY A 503 -19.58 -8.34 -4.19
C GLY A 503 -20.90 -7.54 -4.08
N VAL A 504 -21.55 -7.36 -5.23
CA VAL A 504 -22.82 -6.62 -5.34
C VAL A 504 -24.00 -7.57 -5.18
N HIS A 505 -24.89 -7.22 -4.26
CA HIS A 505 -26.10 -7.96 -3.93
C HIS A 505 -27.35 -7.16 -4.32
N ASN A 506 -28.34 -7.87 -4.86
CA ASN A 506 -29.60 -7.28 -5.30
C ASN A 506 -30.77 -7.96 -4.58
N ILE A 507 -31.55 -7.18 -3.84
CA ILE A 507 -32.73 -7.66 -3.11
C ILE A 507 -33.98 -7.02 -3.72
N ASN A 508 -34.91 -7.86 -4.17
CA ASN A 508 -36.21 -7.37 -4.63
C ASN A 508 -37.12 -7.16 -3.43
N PHE A 509 -37.82 -6.02 -3.41
CA PHE A 509 -38.81 -5.69 -2.40
C PHE A 509 -40.17 -5.47 -3.05
N ASP A 510 -41.18 -6.22 -2.61
CA ASP A 510 -42.57 -6.06 -3.00
C ASP A 510 -43.37 -5.43 -1.85
N ALA A 511 -43.89 -4.23 -2.09
CA ALA A 511 -44.66 -3.46 -1.14
C ALA A 511 -46.17 -3.48 -1.41
N SER A 512 -46.69 -4.51 -2.09
CA SER A 512 -48.12 -4.63 -2.44
C SER A 512 -49.05 -4.50 -1.24
N ASN A 513 -48.60 -4.92 -0.05
CA ASN A 513 -49.36 -4.84 1.20
C ASN A 513 -49.19 -3.52 1.97
N LEU A 514 -48.41 -2.58 1.46
CA LEU A 514 -48.16 -1.28 2.10
C LEU A 514 -48.99 -0.16 1.44
N THR A 515 -49.26 0.91 2.18
CA THR A 515 -49.93 2.12 1.66
C THR A 515 -48.92 3.03 0.96
N SER A 516 -49.36 3.85 0.00
CA SER A 516 -48.49 4.89 -0.57
C SER A 516 -47.91 5.78 0.53
N GLY A 517 -46.63 6.11 0.42
CA GLY A 517 -45.94 6.82 1.48
C GLY A 517 -44.42 6.73 1.40
N VAL A 518 -43.78 7.42 2.34
CA VAL A 518 -42.33 7.41 2.51
C VAL A 518 -41.93 6.28 3.45
N TYR A 519 -40.94 5.51 3.04
CA TYR A 519 -40.33 4.44 3.81
C TYR A 519 -38.81 4.62 3.84
N PHE A 520 -38.17 3.97 4.80
CA PHE A 520 -36.72 3.91 4.91
C PHE A 520 -36.24 2.48 4.85
N TYR A 521 -35.05 2.27 4.32
CA TYR A 521 -34.40 0.97 4.37
C TYR A 521 -32.98 1.13 4.89
N THR A 522 -32.59 0.23 5.79
CA THR A 522 -31.31 0.27 6.49
C THR A 522 -30.56 -1.02 6.26
N LEU A 523 -29.36 -0.90 5.69
CA LEU A 523 -28.36 -1.94 5.63
C LEU A 523 -27.50 -1.82 6.88
N LYS A 524 -27.39 -2.90 7.65
CA LYS A 524 -26.53 -3.03 8.81
C LYS A 524 -25.57 -4.18 8.57
N THR A 525 -24.28 -3.92 8.73
CA THR A 525 -23.23 -4.92 8.80
C THR A 525 -22.49 -4.78 10.13
N SER A 526 -21.42 -5.55 10.35
CA SER A 526 -20.56 -5.34 11.53
C SER A 526 -19.83 -4.00 11.46
N HIS A 527 -19.55 -3.51 10.25
CA HIS A 527 -18.72 -2.33 10.00
C HIS A 527 -19.50 -1.04 9.71
N THR A 528 -20.71 -1.14 9.16
CA THR A 528 -21.48 0.06 8.80
C THR A 528 -22.97 -0.09 9.04
N MET A 529 -23.62 1.07 9.20
CA MET A 529 -25.07 1.19 9.11
C MET A 529 -25.41 2.31 8.14
N GLN A 530 -26.02 1.95 7.01
CA GLN A 530 -26.42 2.90 5.97
C GLN A 530 -27.93 2.89 5.81
N THR A 531 -28.54 4.07 5.76
CA THR A 531 -29.99 4.22 5.59
C THR A 531 -30.31 5.09 4.38
N ARG A 532 -31.32 4.69 3.63
CA ARG A 532 -31.83 5.41 2.45
C ARG A 532 -33.35 5.51 2.52
N LYS A 533 -33.89 6.50 1.79
CA LYS A 533 -35.33 6.80 1.72
C LYS A 533 -35.89 6.30 0.40
N MET A 534 -37.10 5.72 0.42
CA MET A 534 -37.85 5.31 -0.77
C MET A 534 -39.29 5.84 -0.72
N LEU A 535 -39.89 6.05 -1.89
CA LEU A 535 -41.26 6.55 -2.06
C LEU A 535 -42.11 5.52 -2.82
N LEU A 536 -43.13 4.99 -2.14
CA LEU A 536 -44.14 4.11 -2.75
C LEU A 536 -45.31 4.94 -3.25
N ILE A 537 -45.67 4.80 -4.52
CA ILE A 537 -46.85 5.40 -5.13
C ILE A 537 -47.72 4.25 -5.64
N LYS A 538 -49.01 4.22 -5.27
CA LYS A 538 -49.96 3.23 -5.79
C LYS A 538 -50.80 3.83 -6.89
#